data_AF-A0A523XYN8-F1
#
_entry.id   AF-A0A523XYN8-F1
#
_cell.length_a   1.000
_cell.length_b   1.000
_cell.length_c   1.000
_cell.angle_alpha   90.00
_cell.angle_beta   90.00
_cell.angle_gamma   90.00
#
_symmetry.space_group_name_H-M   'P 1'
#
loop_
_entity.id
_entity.type
_entity.pdbx_description
1 polymer ?
#
loop_
_entity_poly.entity_id
_entity_poly.type
_entity_poly.pdbx_seq_one_letter_code
_entity_poly.pdbx_strand_id
1 'polypeptide(L)'
;MIEIDGAYGSGGGQILRTACALSVVAKKPCHVFNIRKSRPKPGLATQHLLGIQALAQLCNGKLEGDYLGSEEIKFYPEEIRARDLHVKIETAGSITLALQALIPPALFASEPLKITFDGGATDTFFSPTIDHFQY
;
A
#
# COMPACT_ATOMS: atom_id res chain seq x y z
N MET A 1 -4.03 7.64 -16.97
CA MET A 1 -3.43 6.63 -16.07
C MET A 1 -1.91 6.79 -16.15
N ILE A 2 -1.22 6.77 -15.02
CA ILE A 2 0.24 6.91 -14.93
C ILE A 2 0.86 5.50 -14.95
N GLU A 3 1.76 5.25 -15.90
CA GLU A 3 2.48 3.98 -16.03
C GLU A 3 3.78 4.02 -15.21
N ILE A 4 4.00 3.01 -14.38
CA ILE A 4 5.13 2.95 -13.45
C ILE A 4 5.80 1.57 -13.55
N ASP A 5 7.07 1.58 -13.93
CA ASP A 5 7.88 0.36 -13.95
C ASP A 5 8.33 -0.01 -12.52
N GLY A 6 7.70 -1.02 -11.94
CA GLY A 6 7.98 -1.56 -10.62
C GLY A 6 9.34 -2.26 -10.48
N ALA A 7 10.06 -2.49 -11.59
CA ALA A 7 11.44 -2.97 -11.57
C ALA A 7 12.47 -1.84 -11.39
N TYR A 8 12.06 -0.56 -11.52
CA TYR A 8 12.97 0.57 -11.42
C TYR A 8 13.65 0.67 -10.05
N GLY A 9 14.94 1.04 -10.04
CA GLY A 9 15.75 1.15 -8.84
C GLY A 9 15.95 -0.21 -8.13
N SER A 10 15.49 -0.32 -6.87
CA SER A 10 15.68 -1.54 -6.07
C SER A 10 14.71 -2.68 -6.44
N GLY A 11 13.74 -2.44 -7.33
CA GLY A 11 12.73 -3.41 -7.74
C GLY A 11 11.97 -4.02 -6.54
N GLY A 12 11.78 -3.24 -5.48
CA GLY A 12 11.18 -3.67 -4.22
C GLY A 12 9.71 -3.26 -4.09
N GLY A 13 9.13 -3.50 -2.92
CA GLY A 13 7.76 -3.07 -2.62
C GLY A 13 7.58 -1.57 -2.39
N GLN A 14 8.68 -0.81 -2.28
CA GLN A 14 8.63 0.63 -1.94
C GLN A 14 8.01 1.45 -3.06
N ILE A 15 8.44 1.23 -4.32
CA ILE A 15 7.92 1.98 -5.47
C ILE A 15 6.42 1.79 -5.62
N LEU A 16 5.95 0.56 -5.40
CA LEU A 16 4.55 0.19 -5.41
C LEU A 16 3.73 0.94 -4.34
N ARG A 17 4.17 0.92 -3.07
CA ARG A 17 3.49 1.63 -1.99
C ARG A 17 3.41 3.13 -2.26
N THR A 18 4.52 3.73 -2.66
CA THR A 18 4.60 5.16 -2.93
C THR A 18 3.75 5.55 -4.15
N ALA A 19 3.81 4.78 -5.23
CA ALA A 19 2.99 4.99 -6.43
C ALA A 19 1.50 4.98 -6.10
N CYS A 20 1.01 3.96 -5.40
CA CYS A 20 -0.39 3.85 -5.04
C CYS A 20 -0.82 4.95 -4.05
N ALA A 21 0.02 5.29 -3.07
CA ALA A 21 -0.27 6.39 -2.14
C ALA A 21 -0.40 7.74 -2.86
N LEU A 22 0.54 8.05 -3.77
CA LEU A 22 0.52 9.28 -4.56
C LEU A 22 -0.63 9.30 -5.58
N SER A 23 -1.03 8.15 -6.10
CA SER A 23 -2.23 8.01 -6.95
C SER A 23 -3.47 8.56 -6.25
N VAL A 24 -3.68 8.20 -4.97
CA VAL A 24 -4.77 8.75 -4.14
C VAL A 24 -4.65 10.25 -3.96
N VAL A 25 -3.48 10.73 -3.52
CA VAL A 25 -3.25 12.16 -3.26
C VAL A 25 -3.46 13.00 -4.53
N ALA A 26 -2.96 12.52 -5.67
CA ALA A 26 -3.06 13.22 -6.94
C ALA A 26 -4.41 13.04 -7.63
N LYS A 27 -5.30 12.17 -7.11
CA LYS A 27 -6.55 11.73 -7.75
C LYS A 27 -6.34 11.29 -9.21
N LYS A 28 -5.27 10.52 -9.46
CA LYS A 28 -4.87 10.07 -10.80
C LYS A 28 -4.63 8.57 -10.81
N PRO A 29 -5.37 7.78 -11.60
CA PRO A 29 -5.15 6.34 -11.71
C PRO A 29 -3.70 6.01 -12.09
N CYS A 30 -3.17 4.92 -11.54
CA CYS A 30 -1.84 4.41 -11.84
C CYS A 30 -1.84 2.93 -12.19
N HIS A 31 -0.91 2.53 -13.04
CA HIS A 31 -0.61 1.15 -13.36
C HIS A 31 0.85 0.88 -13.00
N VAL A 32 1.07 -0.05 -12.08
CA VAL A 32 2.41 -0.50 -11.70
C VAL A 32 2.62 -1.89 -12.31
N PHE A 33 3.57 -2.03 -13.23
CA PHE A 33 3.92 -3.30 -13.88
C PHE A 33 5.33 -3.74 -13.49
N ASN A 34 5.74 -4.97 -13.83
CA ASN A 34 7.02 -5.57 -13.39
C ASN A 34 7.23 -5.55 -11.85
N ILE A 35 6.16 -5.74 -11.08
CA ILE A 35 6.21 -5.65 -9.62
C ILE A 35 7.19 -6.70 -9.08
N ARG A 36 8.25 -6.24 -8.41
CA ARG A 36 9.25 -7.10 -7.77
C ARG A 36 9.90 -8.12 -8.72
N LYS A 37 9.97 -7.82 -10.01
CA LYS A 37 10.45 -8.73 -11.07
C LYS A 37 11.83 -9.33 -10.80
N SER A 38 12.73 -8.57 -10.19
CA SER A 38 14.10 -9.02 -9.88
C SER A 38 14.24 -9.71 -8.50
N ARG A 39 13.13 -9.96 -7.78
CA ARG A 39 13.15 -10.64 -6.47
C ARG A 39 12.96 -12.14 -6.63
N PRO A 40 13.50 -12.97 -5.72
CA PRO A 40 13.33 -14.44 -5.76
C PRO A 40 11.86 -14.90 -5.78
N LYS A 41 10.97 -14.11 -5.19
CA LYS A 41 9.52 -14.27 -5.26
C LYS A 41 8.94 -13.01 -5.88
N PRO A 42 8.73 -12.93 -7.21
CA PRO A 42 8.22 -11.74 -7.87
C PRO A 42 6.74 -11.47 -7.53
N GLY A 43 6.22 -10.34 -7.99
CA GLY A 43 4.84 -9.93 -7.81
C GLY A 43 4.46 -9.46 -6.42
N LEU A 44 3.16 -9.23 -6.22
CA LEU A 44 2.55 -8.81 -4.96
C LEU A 44 2.71 -9.90 -3.88
N ALA A 45 3.52 -9.62 -2.86
CA ALA A 45 3.47 -10.37 -1.59
C ALA A 45 2.32 -9.87 -0.70
N THR A 46 1.91 -10.66 0.30
CA THR A 46 0.77 -10.40 1.21
C THR A 46 0.75 -8.97 1.76
N GLN A 47 1.86 -8.47 2.30
CA GLN A 47 1.96 -7.11 2.84
C GLN A 47 1.73 -5.99 1.80
N HIS A 48 2.09 -6.22 0.54
CA HIS A 48 1.83 -5.26 -0.54
C HIS A 48 0.35 -5.27 -0.91
N LEU A 49 -0.21 -6.47 -1.09
CA LEU A 49 -1.61 -6.66 -1.45
C LEU A 49 -2.53 -6.01 -0.41
N LEU A 50 -2.34 -6.35 0.88
CA LEU A 50 -3.15 -5.81 1.96
C LEU A 50 -3.00 -4.29 2.10
N GLY A 51 -1.79 -3.75 1.95
CA GLY A 51 -1.56 -2.30 1.99
C GLY A 51 -2.30 -1.54 0.87
N ILE A 52 -2.33 -2.10 -0.35
CA ILE A 52 -3.02 -1.49 -1.49
C ILE A 52 -4.53 -1.67 -1.38
N GLN A 53 -5.01 -2.82 -0.89
CA GLN A 53 -6.43 -3.03 -0.59
C GLN A 53 -6.91 -2.05 0.48
N ALA A 54 -6.10 -1.80 1.52
CA ALA A 54 -6.40 -0.78 2.53
C ALA A 54 -6.46 0.64 1.93
N LEU A 55 -5.59 0.98 0.97
CA LEU A 55 -5.67 2.23 0.22
C LEU A 55 -6.95 2.34 -0.62
N ALA A 56 -7.33 1.27 -1.30
CA ALA A 56 -8.57 1.23 -2.07
C ALA A 56 -9.80 1.42 -1.15
N GLN A 57 -9.82 0.78 0.02
CA GLN A 57 -10.87 0.99 1.02
C GLN A 57 -10.90 2.43 1.56
N LEU A 58 -9.73 3.02 1.85
CA LEU A 58 -9.61 4.39 2.34
C LEU A 58 -10.27 5.41 1.41
N CYS A 59 -10.07 5.24 0.10
CA CYS A 59 -10.55 6.16 -0.93
C CYS A 59 -11.72 5.65 -1.75
N ASN A 60 -12.37 4.53 -1.38
CA ASN A 60 -13.39 3.87 -2.19
C ASN A 60 -12.96 3.63 -3.66
N GLY A 61 -11.67 3.33 -3.86
CA GLY A 61 -11.07 3.10 -5.16
C GLY A 61 -11.23 1.66 -5.66
N LYS A 62 -10.99 1.45 -6.95
CA LYS A 62 -11.03 0.14 -7.61
C LYS A 62 -9.62 -0.38 -7.88
N LEU A 63 -9.43 -1.70 -7.74
CA LEU A 63 -8.20 -2.39 -8.11
C LEU A 63 -8.47 -3.40 -9.24
N GLU A 64 -7.46 -3.62 -10.08
CA GLU A 64 -7.38 -4.73 -11.03
C GLU A 64 -5.99 -5.36 -10.90
N GLY A 65 -5.92 -6.69 -10.80
CA GLY A 65 -4.66 -7.40 -10.53
C GLY A 65 -4.33 -7.57 -9.05
N ASP A 66 -5.31 -7.41 -8.16
CA ASP A 66 -5.18 -7.52 -6.71
C ASP A 66 -5.23 -8.97 -6.22
N TYR A 67 -4.29 -9.79 -6.70
CA TYR A 67 -4.10 -11.16 -6.22
C TYR A 67 -2.63 -11.42 -5.88
N LEU A 68 -2.40 -12.40 -4.99
CA LEU A 68 -1.06 -12.75 -4.54
C LEU A 68 -0.21 -13.23 -5.74
N GLY A 69 1.01 -12.68 -5.86
CA GLY A 69 1.92 -13.00 -6.95
C GLY A 69 1.67 -12.21 -8.25
N SER A 70 0.66 -11.35 -8.32
CA SER A 70 0.45 -10.50 -9.50
C SER A 70 1.68 -9.62 -9.76
N GLU A 71 2.16 -9.60 -11.00
CA GLU A 71 3.29 -8.76 -11.43
C GLU A 71 2.84 -7.38 -11.93
N GLU A 72 1.53 -7.13 -11.94
CA GLU A 72 0.97 -5.83 -12.27
C GLU A 72 -0.27 -5.50 -11.41
N ILE A 73 -0.52 -4.22 -11.20
CA ILE A 73 -1.74 -3.75 -10.54
C ILE A 73 -2.16 -2.40 -11.11
N LYS A 74 -3.44 -2.26 -11.43
CA LYS A 74 -4.05 -0.98 -11.79
C LYS A 74 -4.88 -0.51 -10.62
N PHE A 75 -4.67 0.74 -10.23
CA PHE A 75 -5.38 1.38 -9.14
C PHE A 75 -6.07 2.64 -9.64
N TYR A 76 -7.38 2.69 -9.41
CA TYR A 76 -8.27 3.79 -9.76
C TYR A 76 -8.76 4.42 -8.44
N PRO A 77 -8.10 5.47 -7.95
CA PRO A 77 -8.47 6.10 -6.69
C PRO A 77 -9.71 6.99 -6.87
N GLU A 78 -10.53 7.08 -5.84
CA GLU A 78 -11.62 8.06 -5.72
C GLU A 78 -11.33 9.01 -4.54
N GLU A 79 -12.33 9.74 -4.06
CA GLU A 79 -12.15 10.60 -2.89
C GLU A 79 -11.99 9.83 -1.59
N ILE A 80 -11.11 10.31 -0.72
CA ILE A 80 -10.96 9.79 0.64
C ILE A 80 -12.26 10.03 1.41
N ARG A 81 -12.94 8.94 1.78
CA ARG A 81 -14.24 8.98 2.47
C ARG A 81 -14.26 8.18 3.76
N ALA A 82 -13.35 7.23 3.93
CA ALA A 82 -13.31 6.43 5.15
C ALA A 82 -12.95 7.32 6.35
N ARG A 83 -13.65 7.09 7.47
CA ARG A 83 -13.34 7.68 8.79
C ARG A 83 -12.74 6.66 9.75
N ASP A 84 -13.17 5.41 9.59
CA ASP A 84 -12.65 4.26 10.29
C ASP A 84 -12.21 3.23 9.25
N LEU A 85 -10.94 2.86 9.29
CA LEU A 85 -10.36 1.84 8.41
C LEU A 85 -9.84 0.69 9.28
N HIS A 86 -10.34 -0.52 9.03
CA HIS A 86 -9.89 -1.72 9.70
C HIS A 86 -9.06 -2.58 8.74
N VAL A 87 -7.80 -2.82 9.08
CA VAL A 87 -6.86 -3.56 8.25
C VAL A 87 -6.47 -4.86 8.96
N LYS A 88 -6.93 -5.99 8.42
CA LYS A 88 -6.56 -7.31 8.93
C LYS A 88 -5.30 -7.82 8.23
N ILE A 89 -4.27 -8.16 9.00
CA ILE A 89 -3.02 -8.77 8.52
C ILE A 89 -2.84 -10.11 9.21
N GLU A 90 -3.26 -11.20 8.55
CA GLU A 90 -3.26 -12.56 9.11
C GLU A 90 -1.86 -13.20 9.23
N THR A 91 -0.80 -12.44 8.95
CA THR A 91 0.59 -12.90 8.94
C THR A 91 1.47 -11.93 9.72
N ALA A 92 2.75 -12.24 9.90
CA ALA A 92 3.75 -11.31 10.43
C ALA A 92 4.16 -10.22 9.41
N GLY A 93 3.22 -9.76 8.57
CA GLY A 93 3.44 -8.64 7.66
C GLY A 93 3.64 -7.35 8.46
N SER A 94 4.61 -6.54 8.04
CA SER A 94 4.94 -5.29 8.74
C SER A 94 3.79 -4.29 8.69
N ILE A 95 3.33 -3.86 9.87
CA ILE A 95 2.33 -2.79 10.03
C ILE A 95 2.90 -1.47 9.50
N THR A 96 4.16 -1.16 9.81
CA THR A 96 4.79 0.11 9.41
C THR A 96 4.93 0.22 7.89
N LEU A 97 5.15 -0.88 7.17
CA LEU A 97 5.13 -0.85 5.71
C LEU A 97 3.73 -0.57 5.15
N ALA A 98 2.67 -1.07 5.76
CA ALA A 98 1.31 -0.68 5.36
C ALA A 98 1.04 0.80 5.67
N LEU A 99 1.47 1.27 6.84
CA LEU A 99 1.38 2.67 7.24
C LEU A 99 2.14 3.61 6.30
N GLN A 100 3.29 3.22 5.74
CA GLN A 100 4.00 4.02 4.72
C GLN A 100 3.14 4.30 3.48
N ALA A 101 2.22 3.40 3.13
CA ALA A 101 1.29 3.60 2.04
C ALA A 101 0.08 4.45 2.48
N LEU A 102 -0.41 4.25 3.69
CA LEU A 102 -1.66 4.87 4.20
C LEU A 102 -1.48 6.28 4.76
N ILE A 103 -0.35 6.58 5.41
CA ILE A 103 -0.10 7.89 6.04
C ILE A 103 -0.16 9.03 5.01
N PRO A 104 0.55 8.98 3.85
CA PRO A 104 0.54 10.10 2.93
C PRO A 104 -0.87 10.53 2.48
N PRO A 105 -1.77 9.63 2.02
CA PRO A 105 -3.13 10.03 1.69
C PRO A 105 -3.97 10.39 2.91
N ALA A 106 -3.78 9.75 4.07
CA ALA A 106 -4.53 10.10 5.28
C ALA A 106 -4.34 11.57 5.70
N LEU A 107 -3.16 12.16 5.44
CA LEU A 107 -2.90 13.59 5.68
C LEU A 107 -3.75 14.54 4.82
N PHE A 108 -4.35 14.04 3.73
CA PHE A 108 -5.23 14.81 2.84
C PHE A 108 -6.72 14.49 3.06
N ALA A 109 -7.06 13.69 4.08
CA ALA A 109 -8.44 13.45 4.45
C ALA A 109 -9.10 14.76 4.95
N SER A 110 -10.37 14.97 4.59
CA SER A 110 -11.12 16.16 5.02
C SER A 110 -11.52 16.14 6.49
N GLU A 111 -11.45 14.96 7.13
CA GLU A 111 -11.84 14.73 8.52
C GLU A 111 -10.83 13.79 9.20
N PRO A 112 -10.76 13.78 10.54
CA PRO A 112 -9.94 12.82 11.28
C PRO A 112 -10.26 11.37 10.90
N LEU A 113 -9.21 10.60 10.65
CA LEU A 113 -9.27 9.18 10.30
C LEU A 113 -8.68 8.34 11.44
N LYS A 114 -9.36 7.24 11.77
CA LYS A 114 -8.84 6.19 12.64
C LYS A 114 -8.52 4.95 11.82
N ILE A 115 -7.27 4.49 11.87
CA ILE A 115 -6.86 3.23 11.25
C ILE A 115 -6.56 2.22 12.38
N THR A 116 -7.19 1.05 12.32
CA THR A 116 -6.98 -0.03 13.29
C THR A 116 -6.44 -1.26 12.57
N PHE A 117 -5.35 -1.81 13.06
CA PHE A 117 -4.77 -3.04 12.55
C PHE A 117 -5.14 -4.22 13.45
N ASP A 118 -5.59 -5.33 12.85
CA ASP A 118 -5.76 -6.62 13.51
C ASP A 118 -4.72 -7.61 12.96
N GLY A 119 -3.83 -8.07 13.83
CA GLY A 119 -2.64 -8.83 13.46
C GLY A 119 -1.53 -7.94 12.89
N GLY A 120 -0.67 -8.53 12.07
CA GLY A 120 0.56 -7.89 11.61
C GLY A 120 1.64 -7.85 12.70
N ALA A 121 2.87 -7.62 12.28
CA ALA A 121 4.00 -7.50 13.18
C ALA A 121 4.42 -6.04 13.36
N THR A 122 4.68 -5.66 14.61
CA THR A 122 5.21 -4.35 15.02
C THR A 122 6.72 -4.24 14.78
N ASP A 123 7.40 -5.38 14.78
CA ASP A 123 8.85 -5.51 14.67
C ASP A 123 9.17 -6.59 13.62
N THR A 124 9.68 -6.17 12.48
CA THR A 124 10.12 -7.10 11.43
C THR A 124 11.44 -6.67 10.81
N PHE A 125 12.18 -7.64 10.28
CA PHE A 125 13.37 -7.34 9.49
C PHE A 125 13.01 -6.51 8.25
N PHE A 126 13.90 -5.58 7.89
CA PHE A 126 13.76 -4.74 6.69
C PHE A 126 12.51 -3.83 6.69
N SER A 127 11.95 -3.55 7.87
CA SER A 127 10.97 -2.49 8.09
C SER A 127 11.36 -1.64 9.30
N PRO A 128 10.93 -0.37 9.38
CA PRO A 128 10.96 0.35 10.65
C PRO A 128 10.11 -0.36 11.70
N THR A 129 10.47 -0.23 12.98
CA THR A 129 9.64 -0.70 14.09
C THR A 129 8.47 0.24 14.32
N ILE A 130 7.42 -0.21 15.02
CA ILE A 130 6.31 0.67 15.36
C ILE A 130 6.75 1.85 16.26
N ASP A 131 7.71 1.62 17.16
CA ASP A 131 8.27 2.65 18.02
C ASP A 131 8.92 3.79 17.21
N HIS A 132 9.58 3.46 16.09
CA HIS A 132 10.14 4.47 15.17
C HIS A 132 9.06 5.39 14.54
N PHE A 133 7.81 4.93 14.45
CA PHE A 133 6.71 5.76 13.94
C PHE A 133 6.04 6.56 15.07
N GLN A 134 6.19 6.13 16.32
CA GLN A 134 5.55 6.75 17.48
C GLN A 134 6.37 7.90 18.06
N TYR A 135 7.71 7.84 17.99
CA TYR A 135 8.65 8.77 18.61
C TYR A 135 9.61 9.39 17.59
#